data_AF-A2FSU6-F1
#
_entry.id   AF-A2FSU6-F1
#
_cell.length_a   1.000
_cell.length_b   1.000
_cell.length_c   1.000
_cell.angle_alpha   90.00
_cell.angle_beta   90.00
_cell.angle_gamma   90.00
#
_symmetry.space_group_name_H-M   'P 1'
#
loop_
_entity.id
_entity.type
_entity.pdbx_description
1 polymer ?
#
loop_
_entity_poly.entity_id
_entity_poly.type
_entity_poly.pdbx_seq_one_letter_code
_entity_poly.pdbx_strand_id
1 'polypeptide(L)'
;MSDSIDWSEKCRQMEYNLKKLKKIRIDGPERDAIALEEQINLYKSKSAEIVEDIENEKEQLDNYLDENKKIQDKIQSLQNEIRKLQKYLSQDVILSVLTRYPLFNVRMVDIVTYRIRLDIPDTTIEFSLEKKKGEIIYTPGTGISKEAPSSIKTAKALSREGLEQLCNDYQKYISYWN
;
A
#
# COMPACT_ATOMS: atom_id res chain seq x y z
N MET A 1 -31.11 -92.38 45.54
CA MET A 1 -31.80 -91.54 44.55
C MET A 1 -30.84 -91.33 43.41
N SER A 2 -31.10 -91.94 42.26
CA SER A 2 -30.31 -91.70 41.05
C SER A 2 -30.89 -90.46 40.39
N ASP A 3 -30.27 -89.31 40.59
CA ASP A 3 -30.62 -88.10 39.87
C ASP A 3 -30.27 -88.33 38.39
N SER A 4 -31.26 -88.75 37.60
CA SER A 4 -31.08 -88.89 36.16
C SER A 4 -30.91 -87.50 35.58
N ILE A 5 -29.71 -87.22 35.06
CA ILE A 5 -29.41 -85.96 34.39
C ILE A 5 -30.37 -85.79 33.21
N ASP A 6 -31.13 -84.70 33.20
CA ASP A 6 -31.92 -84.30 32.05
C ASP A 6 -31.00 -83.72 30.97
N TRP A 7 -30.59 -84.59 30.06
CA TRP A 7 -29.72 -84.25 28.94
C TRP A 7 -30.37 -83.27 27.96
N SER A 8 -31.70 -83.23 27.87
CA SER A 8 -32.41 -82.33 26.96
C SER A 8 -32.24 -80.87 27.39
N GLU A 9 -32.37 -80.62 28.70
CA GLU A 9 -32.17 -79.29 29.27
C GLU A 9 -30.70 -78.86 29.21
N LYS A 10 -29.77 -79.80 29.46
CA LYS A 10 -28.32 -79.58 29.28
C LYS A 10 -27.97 -79.17 27.85
N CYS A 11 -28.51 -79.87 26.85
CA CYS A 11 -28.30 -79.53 25.44
C CYS A 11 -28.89 -78.15 25.11
N ARG A 12 -30.10 -77.83 25.59
CA ARG A 12 -30.73 -76.51 25.39
C ARG A 12 -29.91 -75.37 25.99
N GLN A 13 -29.38 -75.56 27.20
CA GLN A 13 -28.49 -74.58 27.84
C GLN A 13 -27.17 -74.41 27.09
N MET A 14 -26.61 -75.51 26.56
CA MET A 14 -25.38 -75.47 25.78
C MET A 14 -25.57 -74.70 24.47
N GLU A 15 -26.69 -74.90 23.77
CA GLU A 15 -27.04 -74.12 22.58
C GLU A 15 -27.25 -72.63 22.90
N TYR A 16 -27.93 -72.32 24.00
CA TYR A 16 -28.13 -70.94 24.46
C TYR A 16 -26.79 -70.26 24.76
N ASN A 17 -25.90 -70.92 25.50
CA ASN A 17 -24.57 -70.41 25.82
C ASN A 17 -23.71 -70.25 24.57
N LEU A 18 -23.78 -71.18 23.63
CA LEU A 18 -23.05 -71.08 22.36
C LEU A 18 -23.52 -69.87 21.53
N LYS A 19 -24.84 -69.62 21.44
CA LYS A 19 -25.40 -68.42 20.78
C LYS A 19 -24.95 -67.14 21.47
N LYS A 20 -24.95 -67.11 22.81
CA LYS A 20 -24.50 -65.96 23.59
C LYS A 20 -23.00 -65.68 23.37
N LEU A 21 -22.17 -66.71 23.38
CA LEU A 21 -20.73 -66.60 23.14
C LEU A 21 -20.43 -66.13 21.72
N LYS A 22 -21.14 -66.64 20.70
CA LYS A 22 -21.01 -66.15 19.32
C LYS A 22 -21.31 -64.65 19.20
N LYS A 23 -22.41 -64.18 19.80
CA LYS A 23 -22.76 -62.76 19.79
C LYS A 23 -21.70 -61.87 20.44
N ILE A 24 -21.04 -62.35 21.49
CA ILE A 24 -20.00 -61.59 22.21
C ILE A 24 -18.66 -61.62 21.48
N ARG A 25 -18.27 -62.78 20.95
CA ARG A 25 -16.91 -62.99 20.41
C ARG A 25 -16.79 -62.79 18.91
N ILE A 26 -17.89 -62.81 18.18
CA ILE A 26 -17.91 -62.73 16.71
C ILE A 26 -18.74 -61.51 16.31
N ASP A 27 -20.06 -61.55 16.51
CA ASP A 27 -20.96 -60.51 15.98
C ASP A 27 -20.76 -59.12 16.62
N GLY A 28 -20.24 -59.05 17.85
CA GLY A 28 -19.89 -57.79 18.52
C GLY A 28 -18.66 -57.15 17.87
N PRO A 29 -17.48 -57.80 17.96
CA PRO A 29 -16.26 -57.32 17.34
C PRO A 29 -16.35 -57.04 15.85
N GLU A 30 -17.10 -57.83 15.07
CA GLU A 30 -17.33 -57.55 13.64
C GLU A 30 -18.06 -56.22 13.41
N ARG A 31 -19.08 -55.92 14.22
CA ARG A 31 -19.79 -54.64 14.14
C ARG A 31 -18.90 -53.48 14.57
N ASP A 32 -18.11 -53.66 15.62
CA ASP A 32 -17.16 -52.64 16.08
C ASP A 32 -16.07 -52.38 15.02
N ALA A 33 -15.58 -53.43 14.35
CA ALA A 33 -14.61 -53.31 13.27
C ALA A 33 -15.17 -52.52 12.07
N ILE A 34 -16.42 -52.82 11.66
CA ILE A 34 -17.10 -52.08 10.59
C ILE A 34 -17.27 -50.60 10.99
N ALA A 35 -17.73 -50.32 12.21
CA ALA A 35 -17.92 -48.95 12.68
C ALA A 35 -16.60 -48.17 12.74
N LEU A 36 -15.50 -48.81 13.14
CA LEU A 36 -14.17 -48.21 13.12
C LEU A 36 -13.67 -47.96 11.68
N GLU A 37 -13.94 -48.87 10.75
CA GLU A 37 -13.58 -48.71 9.35
C GLU A 37 -14.33 -47.54 8.70
N GLU A 38 -15.63 -47.40 8.99
CA GLU A 38 -16.44 -46.24 8.59
C GLU A 38 -15.87 -44.93 9.15
N GLN A 39 -15.47 -44.90 10.43
CA GLN A 39 -14.83 -43.72 11.03
C GLN A 39 -13.48 -43.40 10.36
N ILE A 40 -12.64 -44.40 10.11
CA ILE A 40 -11.36 -44.21 9.43
C ILE A 40 -11.57 -43.60 8.04
N ASN A 41 -12.55 -44.10 7.28
CA ASN A 41 -12.86 -43.59 5.95
C ASN A 41 -13.38 -42.16 6.00
N LEU A 42 -14.23 -41.83 6.99
CA LEU A 42 -14.68 -40.46 7.22
C LEU A 42 -13.51 -39.51 7.53
N TYR A 43 -12.59 -39.90 8.41
CA TYR A 43 -11.42 -39.09 8.74
C TYR A 43 -10.47 -38.93 7.55
N LYS A 44 -10.30 -39.96 6.71
CA LYS A 44 -9.53 -39.84 5.47
C LYS A 44 -10.14 -38.84 4.50
N SER A 45 -11.46 -38.86 4.32
CA SER A 45 -12.17 -37.88 3.47
C SER A 45 -11.94 -36.45 3.99
N LYS A 46 -12.19 -36.22 5.28
CA LYS A 46 -11.97 -34.92 5.92
C LYS A 46 -10.52 -34.44 5.83
N SER A 47 -9.58 -35.37 5.98
CA SER A 47 -8.15 -35.03 5.85
C SER A 47 -7.80 -34.63 4.42
N ALA A 48 -8.40 -35.26 3.41
CA ALA A 48 -8.19 -34.88 2.01
C ALA A 48 -8.75 -33.48 1.71
N GLU A 49 -9.95 -33.17 2.20
CA GLU A 49 -10.56 -31.83 2.11
C GLU A 49 -9.67 -30.76 2.75
N ILE A 50 -9.16 -31.00 3.96
CA ILE A 50 -8.26 -30.06 4.65
C ILE A 50 -6.95 -29.86 3.86
N VAL A 51 -6.40 -30.91 3.25
CA VAL A 51 -5.17 -30.79 2.45
C VAL A 51 -5.43 -29.94 1.21
N GLU A 52 -6.57 -30.16 0.52
CA GLU A 52 -6.97 -29.36 -0.63
C GLU A 52 -7.16 -27.87 -0.25
N ASP A 53 -7.81 -27.60 0.88
CA ASP A 53 -7.98 -26.23 1.39
C ASP A 53 -6.61 -25.57 1.67
N ILE A 54 -5.69 -26.29 2.32
CA ILE A 54 -4.33 -25.79 2.59
C ILE A 54 -3.56 -25.50 1.28
N GLU A 55 -3.69 -26.38 0.28
CA GLU A 55 -3.05 -26.19 -1.02
C GLU A 55 -3.60 -24.96 -1.75
N ASN A 56 -4.92 -24.77 -1.72
CA ASN A 56 -5.58 -23.58 -2.29
C ASN A 56 -5.17 -22.29 -1.58
N GLU A 57 -5.13 -22.28 -0.24
CA GLU A 57 -4.67 -21.12 0.54
C GLU A 57 -3.19 -20.79 0.25
N LYS A 58 -2.35 -21.81 0.11
CA LYS A 58 -0.94 -21.64 -0.24
C LYS A 58 -0.78 -21.01 -1.62
N GLU A 59 -1.53 -21.46 -2.63
CA GLU A 59 -1.50 -20.85 -3.96
C GLU A 59 -1.94 -19.38 -3.93
N GLN A 60 -2.97 -19.04 -3.13
CA GLN A 60 -3.37 -17.65 -2.93
C GLN A 60 -2.27 -16.81 -2.28
N LEU A 61 -1.59 -17.34 -1.26
CA LEU A 61 -0.47 -16.64 -0.61
C LEU A 61 0.70 -16.41 -1.56
N ASP A 62 1.04 -17.38 -2.41
CA ASP A 62 2.08 -17.23 -3.43
C ASP A 62 1.73 -16.13 -4.44
N ASN A 63 0.46 -16.06 -4.87
CA ASN A 63 -0.02 -14.98 -5.72
C ASN A 63 0.09 -13.59 -5.05
N TYR A 64 -0.28 -13.47 -3.78
CA TYR A 64 -0.13 -12.21 -3.02
C TYR A 64 1.33 -11.81 -2.81
N LEU A 65 2.24 -12.77 -2.65
CA LEU A 65 3.68 -12.51 -2.56
C LEU A 65 4.20 -11.92 -3.88
N ASP A 66 3.78 -12.45 -5.02
CA ASP A 66 4.15 -11.93 -6.33
C ASP A 66 3.60 -10.52 -6.60
N GLU A 67 2.35 -10.26 -6.19
CA GLU A 67 1.78 -8.91 -6.26
C GLU A 67 2.54 -7.91 -5.39
N ASN A 68 2.89 -8.30 -4.16
CA ASN A 68 3.69 -7.46 -3.27
C ASN A 68 5.06 -7.15 -3.87
N LYS A 69 5.70 -8.12 -4.52
CA LYS A 69 6.97 -7.91 -5.20
C LYS A 69 6.84 -6.89 -6.35
N LYS A 70 5.79 -7.00 -7.17
CA LYS A 70 5.50 -6.02 -8.23
C LYS A 70 5.28 -4.61 -7.68
N ILE A 71 4.57 -4.50 -6.55
CA ILE A 71 4.34 -3.22 -5.88
C ILE A 71 5.67 -2.65 -5.36
N GLN A 72 6.53 -3.47 -4.75
CA GLN A 72 7.86 -3.04 -4.29
C GLN A 72 8.74 -2.53 -5.43
N ASP A 73 8.77 -3.23 -6.57
CA ASP A 73 9.51 -2.78 -7.76
C ASP A 73 8.99 -1.43 -8.27
N LYS A 74 7.66 -1.23 -8.26
CA LYS A 74 7.04 0.04 -8.64
C LYS A 74 7.39 1.18 -7.67
N ILE A 75 7.40 0.91 -6.36
CA ILE A 75 7.85 1.88 -5.35
C ILE A 75 9.31 2.26 -5.60
N GLN A 76 10.19 1.30 -5.87
CA GLN A 76 11.60 1.55 -6.13
C GLN A 76 11.79 2.41 -7.40
N SER A 77 11.02 2.13 -8.45
CA SER A 77 11.03 2.93 -9.69
C SER A 77 10.61 4.39 -9.42
N LEU A 78 9.50 4.59 -8.71
CA LEU A 78 9.01 5.92 -8.35
C LEU A 78 9.99 6.68 -7.47
N GLN A 79 10.62 6.01 -6.50
CA GLN A 79 11.66 6.64 -5.67
C GLN A 79 12.87 7.08 -6.50
N ASN A 80 13.29 6.29 -7.48
CA ASN A 80 14.36 6.65 -8.40
C ASN A 80 13.98 7.86 -9.27
N GLU A 81 12.73 7.93 -9.73
CA GLU A 81 12.21 9.07 -10.50
C GLU A 81 12.16 10.35 -9.65
N ILE A 82 11.66 10.26 -8.42
CA ILE A 82 11.67 11.36 -7.45
C ILE A 82 13.09 11.86 -7.20
N ARG A 83 14.07 10.96 -7.00
CA ARG A 83 15.48 11.36 -6.82
C ARG A 83 16.03 12.09 -8.04
N LYS A 84 15.71 11.63 -9.25
CA LYS A 84 16.11 12.31 -10.49
C LYS A 84 15.50 13.72 -10.56
N LEU A 85 14.20 13.84 -10.30
CA LEU A 85 13.51 15.13 -10.30
C LEU A 85 14.06 16.08 -9.23
N GLN A 86 14.32 15.60 -8.01
CA GLN A 86 14.96 16.37 -6.96
C GLN A 86 16.37 16.85 -7.37
N LYS A 87 17.14 16.00 -8.05
CA LYS A 87 18.44 16.40 -8.60
C LYS A 87 18.31 17.53 -9.63
N TYR A 88 17.37 17.41 -10.57
CA TYR A 88 17.09 18.48 -11.54
C TYR A 88 16.65 19.78 -10.85
N LEU A 89 15.74 19.69 -9.88
CA LEU A 89 15.30 20.84 -9.08
C LEU A 89 16.46 21.51 -8.34
N SER A 90 17.39 20.73 -7.78
CA SER A 90 18.56 21.25 -7.07
C SER A 90 19.57 21.97 -7.97
N GLN A 91 19.63 21.59 -9.26
CA GLN A 91 20.45 22.27 -10.27
C GLN A 91 19.79 23.55 -10.78
N ASP A 92 18.47 23.65 -10.65
CA ASP A 92 17.70 24.81 -11.05
C ASP A 92 17.63 25.86 -9.92
N VAL A 93 18.49 26.88 -10.02
CA VAL A 93 18.56 27.94 -9.00
C VAL A 93 17.20 28.62 -8.77
N ILE A 94 16.41 28.87 -9.83
CA ILE A 94 15.12 29.56 -9.71
C ILE A 94 14.12 28.66 -9.01
N LEU A 95 13.94 27.42 -9.49
CA LEU A 95 12.98 26.50 -8.88
C LEU A 95 13.37 26.14 -7.45
N SER A 96 14.66 25.92 -7.16
CA SER A 96 15.15 25.60 -5.82
C SER A 96 14.82 26.67 -4.76
N VAL A 97 14.74 27.92 -5.18
CA VAL A 97 14.34 29.05 -4.33
C VAL A 97 12.82 29.13 -4.26
N LEU A 98 12.14 29.20 -5.41
CA LEU A 98 10.69 29.43 -5.46
C LEU A 98 9.87 28.32 -4.81
N THR A 99 10.32 27.06 -4.82
CA THR A 99 9.60 25.96 -4.13
C THR A 99 9.48 26.14 -2.63
N ARG A 100 10.26 27.05 -2.02
CA ARG A 100 10.15 27.41 -0.59
C ARG A 100 9.02 28.41 -0.30
N TYR A 101 8.42 28.99 -1.34
CA TYR A 101 7.43 30.05 -1.25
C TYR A 101 6.07 29.55 -1.76
N PRO A 102 5.17 29.08 -0.89
CA PRO A 102 3.94 28.37 -1.31
C PRO A 102 2.92 29.25 -2.05
N LEU A 103 2.99 30.57 -1.90
CA LEU A 103 2.09 31.50 -2.59
C LEU A 103 2.47 31.70 -4.07
N PHE A 104 3.66 31.25 -4.49
CA PHE A 104 4.21 31.54 -5.80
C PHE A 104 3.80 30.42 -6.76
N ASN A 105 2.83 30.71 -7.62
CA ASN A 105 2.42 29.81 -8.70
C ASN A 105 3.42 29.95 -9.85
N VAL A 106 4.36 29.00 -9.94
CA VAL A 106 5.44 29.01 -10.94
C VAL A 106 5.05 28.21 -12.18
N ARG A 107 5.13 28.84 -13.35
CA ARG A 107 4.97 28.20 -14.65
C ARG A 107 6.23 28.38 -15.49
N MET A 108 6.87 27.27 -15.84
CA MET A 108 7.95 27.26 -16.81
C MET A 108 7.36 27.47 -18.21
N VAL A 109 7.79 28.52 -18.91
CA VAL A 109 7.35 28.83 -20.29
C VAL A 109 8.29 28.16 -21.29
N ASP A 110 9.59 28.23 -21.01
CA ASP A 110 10.65 27.52 -21.72
C ASP A 110 11.78 27.17 -20.73
N ILE A 111 12.88 26.58 -21.21
CA ILE A 111 13.98 26.10 -20.37
C ILE A 111 14.60 27.22 -19.50
N VAL A 112 14.60 28.46 -19.99
CA VAL A 112 15.25 29.60 -19.36
C VAL A 112 14.26 30.59 -18.74
N THR A 113 12.98 30.56 -19.13
CA THR A 113 11.97 31.56 -18.76
C THR A 113 10.88 30.98 -17.86
N TYR A 114 10.65 31.65 -16.73
CA TYR A 114 9.66 31.30 -15.72
C TYR A 114 8.69 32.47 -15.58
N ARG A 115 7.39 32.18 -15.58
CA ARG A 115 6.34 33.12 -15.19
C ARG A 115 5.84 32.75 -13.81
N ILE A 116 5.73 33.75 -12.95
CA ILE A 116 5.28 33.60 -11.59
C ILE A 116 4.00 34.39 -11.44
N ARG A 117 2.99 33.75 -10.88
CA ARG A 117 1.72 34.35 -10.51
C ARG A 117 1.54 34.28 -9.00
N LEU A 118 1.06 35.38 -8.43
CA LEU A 118 0.65 35.48 -7.03
C LEU A 118 -0.80 35.94 -7.03
N ASP A 119 -1.69 35.10 -6.51
CA ASP A 119 -3.12 35.42 -6.40
C ASP A 119 -3.36 36.05 -5.02
N ILE A 120 -3.83 37.30 -5.00
CA ILE A 120 -4.22 38.03 -3.79
C ILE A 120 -5.71 38.42 -3.89
N PRO A 121 -6.41 38.69 -2.76
CA PRO A 121 -7.88 38.75 -2.72
C PRO A 121 -8.54 39.62 -3.80
N ASP A 122 -7.91 40.74 -4.18
CA ASP A 122 -8.50 41.72 -5.13
C ASP A 122 -7.64 41.97 -6.39
N THR A 123 -6.53 41.25 -6.57
CA THR A 123 -5.66 41.42 -7.75
C THR A 123 -4.78 40.19 -8.00
N THR A 124 -4.19 40.11 -9.18
CA THR A 124 -3.21 39.08 -9.52
C THR A 124 -1.91 39.77 -9.87
N ILE A 125 -0.85 39.45 -9.14
CA ILE A 125 0.49 39.92 -9.47
C ILE A 125 1.16 38.89 -10.36
N GLU A 126 1.71 39.36 -11.48
CA GLU A 126 2.52 38.53 -12.36
C GLU A 126 3.91 39.15 -12.52
N PHE A 127 4.93 38.30 -12.61
CA PHE A 127 6.27 38.70 -13.01
C PHE A 127 7.00 37.54 -13.68
N SER A 128 8.15 37.82 -14.28
CA SER A 128 8.95 36.80 -14.95
C SER A 128 10.40 36.79 -14.46
N LEU A 129 10.99 35.60 -14.50
CA LEU A 129 12.39 35.35 -14.23
C LEU A 129 13.00 34.63 -15.43
N GLU A 130 14.13 35.12 -15.92
CA GLU A 130 14.87 34.50 -17.03
C GLU A 130 16.29 34.15 -16.58
N LYS A 131 16.78 32.96 -16.93
CA LYS A 131 18.18 32.57 -16.70
C LYS A 131 19.05 33.06 -17.84
N LYS A 132 19.99 33.96 -17.56
CA LYS A 132 20.91 34.49 -18.57
C LYS A 132 22.34 34.54 -18.05
N LYS A 133 23.24 33.76 -18.67
CA LYS A 133 24.69 33.77 -18.41
C LYS A 133 25.09 33.70 -16.91
N GLY A 134 24.36 32.91 -16.11
CA GLY A 134 24.64 32.73 -14.67
C GLY A 134 23.92 33.71 -13.75
N GLU A 135 23.18 34.68 -14.29
CA GLU A 135 22.35 35.60 -13.54
C GLU A 135 20.86 35.30 -13.77
N ILE A 136 20.03 35.73 -12.81
CA ILE A 136 18.57 35.63 -12.88
C ILE A 136 18.03 37.01 -13.19
N ILE A 137 17.48 37.21 -14.39
CA ILE A 137 16.90 38.48 -14.79
C ILE A 137 15.46 38.52 -14.31
N TYR A 138 15.18 39.41 -13.38
CA TYR A 138 13.84 39.71 -12.93
C TYR A 138 13.20 40.81 -13.78
N THR A 139 11.99 40.54 -14.27
CA THR A 139 11.16 41.54 -14.96
C THR A 139 9.79 41.63 -14.28
N PRO A 140 9.44 42.79 -13.69
CA PRO A 140 8.11 43.00 -13.13
C PRO A 140 7.04 42.91 -14.22
N GLY A 141 5.89 42.32 -13.88
CA GLY A 141 4.74 42.26 -14.77
C GLY A 141 3.58 43.09 -14.24
N THR A 142 2.37 42.55 -14.38
CA THR A 142 1.12 43.25 -14.06
C THR A 142 0.73 43.08 -12.59
N GLY A 143 -0.16 43.96 -12.10
CA GLY A 143 -0.74 43.85 -10.75
C GLY A 143 0.10 44.45 -9.61
N ILE A 144 1.31 44.95 -9.90
CA ILE A 144 2.17 45.60 -8.91
C ILE A 144 1.71 47.06 -8.70
N SER A 145 1.28 47.41 -7.49
CA SER A 145 0.86 48.79 -7.16
C SER A 145 2.01 49.79 -7.27
N LYS A 146 1.69 51.07 -7.48
CA LYS A 146 2.68 52.17 -7.41
C LYS A 146 3.32 52.31 -6.03
N GLU A 147 2.60 51.91 -4.99
CA GLU A 147 3.02 51.98 -3.57
C GLU A 147 3.95 50.83 -3.17
N ALA A 148 4.11 49.83 -4.05
CA ALA A 148 4.96 48.69 -3.76
C ALA A 148 6.45 49.09 -3.65
N PRO A 149 7.28 48.35 -2.89
CA PRO A 149 8.71 48.63 -2.77
C PRO A 149 9.43 48.74 -4.12
N SER A 150 10.44 49.62 -4.21
CA SER A 150 11.25 49.79 -5.43
C SER A 150 11.93 48.49 -5.88
N SER A 151 12.24 47.61 -4.92
CA SER A 151 12.85 46.30 -5.15
C SER A 151 11.99 45.34 -5.97
N ILE A 152 10.66 45.51 -5.97
CA ILE A 152 9.72 44.71 -6.79
C ILE A 152 9.22 45.45 -8.03
N LYS A 153 9.33 46.78 -8.08
CA LYS A 153 8.87 47.58 -9.24
C LYS A 153 9.85 47.66 -10.40
N THR A 154 11.12 47.33 -10.17
CA THR A 154 12.20 47.56 -11.15
C THR A 154 12.79 46.26 -11.66
N ALA A 155 13.00 46.17 -12.98
CA ALA A 155 13.72 45.06 -13.57
C ALA A 155 15.19 45.10 -13.12
N LYS A 156 15.75 43.94 -12.79
CA LYS A 156 17.12 43.83 -12.29
C LYS A 156 17.70 42.43 -12.49
N ALA A 157 19.01 42.35 -12.62
CA ALA A 157 19.73 41.10 -12.50
C ALA A 157 19.86 40.72 -11.01
N LEU A 158 19.66 39.44 -10.72
CA LEU A 158 19.66 38.89 -9.38
C LEU A 158 20.64 37.72 -9.29
N SER A 159 21.36 37.67 -8.17
CA SER A 159 21.98 36.45 -7.68
C SER A 159 20.93 35.53 -7.04
N ARG A 160 21.34 34.32 -6.65
CA ARG A 160 20.48 33.41 -5.86
C ARG A 160 19.93 34.09 -4.60
N GLU A 161 20.79 34.74 -3.82
CA GLU A 161 20.43 35.46 -2.60
C GLU A 161 19.53 36.66 -2.92
N GLY A 162 19.79 37.35 -4.03
CA GLY A 162 18.94 38.43 -4.51
C GLY A 162 17.52 37.98 -4.87
N LEU A 163 17.37 36.76 -5.39
CA LEU A 163 16.06 36.15 -5.65
C LEU A 163 15.34 35.77 -4.34
N GLU A 164 16.03 35.19 -3.36
CA GLU A 164 15.46 34.92 -2.03
C GLU A 164 14.95 36.21 -1.37
N GLN A 165 15.73 37.28 -1.44
CA GLN A 165 15.33 38.59 -0.93
C GLN A 165 14.11 39.15 -1.67
N LEU A 166 14.07 39.04 -3.00
CA LEU A 166 12.91 39.46 -3.80
C LEU A 166 11.64 38.71 -3.37
N CYS A 167 11.73 37.39 -3.16
CA CYS A 167 10.59 36.58 -2.74
C CYS A 167 10.10 36.96 -1.34
N ASN A 168 11.02 37.25 -0.42
CA ASN A 168 10.70 37.77 0.92
C ASN A 168 10.02 39.15 0.85
N ASP A 169 10.48 40.04 -0.02
CA ASP A 169 9.87 41.36 -0.22
C ASP A 169 8.43 41.21 -0.74
N TYR A 170 8.18 40.27 -1.66
CA TYR A 170 6.83 39.95 -2.14
C TYR A 170 5.94 39.38 -1.04
N GLN A 171 6.43 38.46 -0.21
CA GLN A 171 5.66 37.93 0.91
C GLN A 171 5.27 39.03 1.91
N LYS A 172 6.21 39.91 2.26
CA LYS A 172 5.93 41.07 3.12
C LYS A 172 4.91 41.98 2.47
N TYR A 173 5.06 42.28 1.18
CA TYR A 173 4.12 43.11 0.44
C TYR A 173 2.70 42.53 0.44
N ILE A 174 2.56 41.22 0.19
CA ILE A 174 1.28 40.51 0.22
C ILE A 174 0.68 40.45 1.62
N SER A 175 1.51 40.32 2.67
CA SER A 175 1.01 40.27 4.05
C SER A 175 0.28 41.54 4.49
N TYR A 176 0.46 42.67 3.79
CA TYR A 176 -0.33 43.88 4.02
C TYR A 176 -1.76 43.82 3.45
N TRP A 177 -2.07 42.81 2.63
CA TRP A 177 -3.38 42.62 1.99
C TRP A 177 -4.19 41.44 2.57
N ASN A 178 -3.59 40.68 3.49
CA ASN A 178 -4.26 39.63 4.29
C ASN A 178 -4.65 40.19 5.65
#